data_AF-A0A290G009-F1
#
_entry.id   AF-A0A290G009-F1
#
_cell.length_a   1.000
_cell.length_b   1.000
_cell.length_c   1.000
_cell.angle_alpha   90.00
_cell.angle_beta   90.00
_cell.angle_gamma   90.00
#
_symmetry.space_group_name_H-M   'P 1'
#
loop_
_entity.id
_entity.type
_entity.pdbx_description
1 polymer ?
#
loop_
_entity_poly.entity_id
_entity_poly.type
_entity_poly.pdbx_seq_one_letter_code
_entity_poly.pdbx_strand_id
1 'polypeptide(L)'
;FAALRRLEIRTYIDHDLRRGEEIPERLLRAIKDAKLSVIVFSENFAASKWCLDEVVNILECKKRSNQIVVPVFYRVDPAMVRNQIGSYGDAFGKHEQRFEGEMNKVRKWREALTEAANHSGWGCSLNKVEYEIVEGIAKDVMEKLNHVYVGDLDEQIRKFEQLAELQDQYYNAIP
;
A
#
# COMPACT_ATOMS: atom_id res chain seq x y z
N PHE A 1 -12.84 4.15 -7.53
CA PHE A 1 -13.50 4.35 -6.21
C PHE A 1 -14.89 3.72 -6.13
N ALA A 2 -15.80 3.97 -7.10
CA ALA A 2 -17.16 3.45 -7.05
C ALA A 2 -17.22 1.93 -6.81
N ALA A 3 -16.36 1.14 -7.48
CA ALA A 3 -16.30 -0.31 -7.30
C ALA A 3 -15.96 -0.75 -5.86
N LEU A 4 -14.92 -0.18 -5.24
CA LEU A 4 -14.55 -0.48 -3.85
C LEU A 4 -15.67 -0.15 -2.86
N ARG A 5 -16.31 1.02 -3.03
CA ARG A 5 -17.45 1.44 -2.22
C ARG A 5 -18.65 0.51 -2.38
N ARG A 6 -18.90 -0.01 -3.59
CA ARG A 6 -19.99 -0.94 -3.90
C ARG A 6 -19.80 -2.30 -3.21
N LEU A 7 -18.56 -2.64 -2.91
CA LEU A 7 -18.19 -3.81 -2.11
C LEU A 7 -18.06 -3.46 -0.62
N GLU A 8 -18.53 -2.29 -0.18
CA GLU A 8 -18.50 -1.85 1.22
C GLU A 8 -17.08 -1.78 1.84
N ILE A 9 -16.05 -1.66 0.99
CA ILE A 9 -14.66 -1.52 1.44
C ILE A 9 -14.43 -0.08 1.91
N ARG A 10 -14.19 0.08 3.21
CA ARG A 10 -13.78 1.38 3.80
C ARG A 10 -12.43 1.80 3.22
N THR A 11 -12.45 2.86 2.42
CA THR A 11 -11.28 3.33 1.67
C THR A 11 -10.98 4.78 2.03
N TYR A 12 -9.72 5.09 2.29
CA TYR A 12 -9.20 6.45 2.30
C TYR A 12 -8.61 6.75 0.93
N ILE A 13 -9.00 7.84 0.30
CA ILE A 13 -8.41 8.30 -0.96
C ILE A 13 -7.54 9.50 -0.64
N ASP A 14 -6.28 9.45 -1.07
CA ASP A 14 -5.49 10.67 -1.13
C ASP A 14 -6.02 11.56 -2.26
N HIS A 15 -6.79 12.58 -1.89
CA HIS A 15 -7.44 13.51 -2.81
C HIS A 15 -6.55 14.68 -3.20
N ASP A 16 -5.22 14.52 -3.11
CA ASP A 16 -4.25 15.57 -3.43
C ASP A 16 -4.57 16.84 -2.61
N LEU A 17 -4.80 16.64 -1.30
CA LEU A 17 -5.21 17.69 -0.37
C LEU A 17 -4.09 18.71 -0.18
N ARG A 18 -4.10 19.72 -1.06
CA ARG A 18 -3.46 21.04 -0.98
C ARG A 18 -1.98 21.05 -0.58
N ARG A 19 -1.15 21.42 -1.57
CA ARG A 19 0.20 22.01 -1.46
C ARG A 19 0.56 22.48 -0.04
N GLY A 20 1.24 21.59 0.69
CA GLY A 20 1.96 21.84 1.93
C GLY A 20 3.22 20.97 1.93
N GLU A 21 4.25 21.36 2.69
CA GLU A 21 5.58 20.73 2.62
C GLU A 21 5.68 19.36 3.30
N GLU A 22 4.62 18.96 4.04
CA GLU A 22 4.57 17.77 4.90
C GLU A 22 3.27 16.97 4.75
N ILE A 23 3.39 15.64 4.83
CA ILE A 23 2.26 14.69 4.78
C ILE A 23 1.31 14.97 5.96
N PRO A 24 0.00 15.22 5.76
CA PRO A 24 -0.93 15.51 6.84
C PRO A 24 -0.95 14.33 7.78
N GLU A 25 -0.99 14.59 9.09
CA GLU A 25 -1.09 13.55 10.09
C GLU A 25 -2.24 12.58 9.82
N ARG A 26 -3.34 13.07 9.25
CA ARG A 26 -4.51 12.26 8.87
C ARG A 26 -4.17 11.21 7.83
N LEU A 27 -3.36 11.56 6.82
CA LEU A 27 -2.91 10.64 5.79
C LEU A 27 -1.93 9.62 6.38
N LEU A 28 -1.00 10.05 7.23
CA LEU A 28 -0.10 9.12 7.94
C LEU A 28 -0.85 8.14 8.83
N ARG A 29 -1.88 8.59 9.56
CA ARG A 29 -2.74 7.70 10.35
C ARG A 29 -3.52 6.74 9.46
N ALA A 30 -4.10 7.22 8.36
CA ALA A 30 -4.80 6.38 7.41
C ALA A 30 -3.90 5.29 6.82
N ILE A 31 -2.65 5.64 6.47
CA ILE A 31 -1.65 4.67 6.00
C ILE A 31 -1.34 3.65 7.10
N LYS A 32 -1.13 4.07 8.35
CA LYS A 32 -0.82 3.17 9.47
C LYS A 32 -1.96 2.21 9.81
N ASP A 33 -3.20 2.70 9.80
CA ASP A 33 -4.38 1.92 10.17
C ASP A 33 -4.88 1.01 9.04
N ALA A 34 -4.43 1.24 7.80
CA ALA A 34 -4.83 0.44 6.66
C ALA A 34 -4.31 -1.01 6.77
N LYS A 35 -5.16 -1.97 6.41
CA LYS A 35 -4.74 -3.38 6.23
C LYS A 35 -4.14 -3.62 4.83
N LEU A 36 -4.52 -2.77 3.87
CA LEU A 36 -4.11 -2.88 2.47
C LEU A 36 -3.97 -1.48 1.86
N SER A 37 -2.89 -1.26 1.11
CA SER A 37 -2.64 -0.06 0.31
C SER A 37 -2.64 -0.39 -1.19
N VAL A 38 -3.40 0.37 -1.98
CA VAL A 38 -3.38 0.31 -3.45
C VAL A 38 -2.59 1.50 -3.97
N ILE A 39 -1.49 1.24 -4.69
CA ILE A 39 -0.62 2.30 -5.22
C ILE A 39 -0.84 2.39 -6.73
N VAL A 40 -1.34 3.53 -7.23
CA VAL A 40 -1.58 3.73 -8.66
C VAL A 40 -0.42 4.48 -9.29
N PHE A 41 0.51 3.74 -9.88
CA PHE A 41 1.61 4.29 -10.66
C PHE A 41 1.09 4.80 -12.00
N SER A 42 1.32 6.07 -12.28
CA SER A 42 1.04 6.73 -13.56
C SER A 42 2.31 7.32 -14.15
N GLU A 43 2.26 7.79 -15.38
CA GLU A 43 3.44 8.35 -16.09
C GLU A 43 4.15 9.46 -15.30
N ASN A 44 3.41 10.32 -14.60
CA ASN A 44 3.93 11.48 -13.86
C ASN A 44 4.05 11.26 -12.34
N PHE A 45 3.80 10.05 -11.85
CA PHE A 45 3.81 9.75 -10.41
C PHE A 45 5.12 10.18 -9.73
N ALA A 46 6.26 9.82 -10.32
CA ALA A 46 7.58 10.12 -9.75
C ALA A 46 7.95 11.61 -9.77
N ALA A 47 7.24 12.46 -10.51
CA ALA A 47 7.48 13.90 -10.47
C ALA A 47 7.04 14.53 -9.13
N SER A 48 6.10 13.89 -8.44
CA SER A 48 5.59 14.36 -7.15
C SER A 48 6.45 13.85 -6.00
N LYS A 49 7.18 14.76 -5.34
CA LYS A 49 7.87 14.49 -4.06
C LYS A 49 6.92 13.80 -3.07
N TRP A 50 5.67 14.26 -3.04
CA TRP A 50 4.65 13.75 -2.14
C TRP A 50 4.36 12.28 -2.36
N CYS A 51 4.05 11.90 -3.59
CA CYS A 51 3.75 10.51 -3.94
C CYS A 51 4.96 9.60 -3.62
N LEU A 52 6.19 10.09 -3.81
CA LEU A 52 7.39 9.36 -3.43
C LEU A 52 7.51 9.18 -1.90
N ASP A 53 7.27 10.23 -1.12
CA ASP A 53 7.26 10.17 0.35
C ASP A 53 6.13 9.24 0.87
N GLU A 54 4.96 9.21 0.21
CA GLU A 54 3.87 8.29 0.55
C GLU A 54 4.26 6.82 0.36
N VAL A 55 4.89 6.46 -0.77
CA VAL A 55 5.30 5.06 -1.02
C VAL A 55 6.32 4.59 0.02
N VAL A 56 7.25 5.45 0.43
CA VAL A 56 8.18 5.15 1.52
C VAL A 56 7.40 4.83 2.81
N ASN A 57 6.45 5.68 3.19
CA ASN A 57 5.65 5.47 4.41
C ASN A 57 4.80 4.19 4.34
N ILE A 58 4.20 3.89 3.19
CA ILE A 58 3.43 2.66 2.96
C ILE A 58 4.30 1.43 3.17
N LEU A 59 5.52 1.40 2.60
CA LEU A 59 6.43 0.26 2.74
C LEU A 59 6.99 0.12 4.16
N GLU A 60 7.23 1.22 4.86
CA GLU A 60 7.56 1.18 6.28
C GLU A 60 6.42 0.58 7.12
N CYS A 61 5.17 0.96 6.84
CA CYS A 61 4.00 0.40 7.51
C CYS A 61 3.79 -1.07 7.16
N LYS A 62 4.01 -1.47 5.90
CA LYS A 62 4.03 -2.87 5.48
C LYS A 62 4.99 -3.71 6.31
N LYS A 63 6.22 -3.23 6.52
CA LYS A 63 7.25 -3.94 7.29
C LYS A 63 6.88 -4.11 8.76
N ARG A 64 6.13 -3.16 9.34
CA ARG A 64 5.76 -3.16 10.77
C ARG A 64 4.43 -3.86 11.07
N SER A 65 3.47 -3.78 10.16
CA SER A 65 2.07 -4.14 10.40
C SER A 65 1.52 -5.16 9.41
N ASN A 66 2.41 -5.84 8.67
CA ASN A 66 2.10 -6.85 7.66
C ASN A 66 1.05 -6.39 6.63
N GLN A 67 1.04 -5.09 6.31
CA GLN A 67 0.08 -4.54 5.36
C GLN A 67 0.28 -5.14 3.97
N ILE A 68 -0.82 -5.34 3.26
CA ILE A 68 -0.79 -5.77 1.87
C ILE A 68 -0.57 -4.55 0.98
N VAL A 69 0.28 -4.68 -0.03
CA VAL A 69 0.52 -3.63 -1.03
C VAL A 69 0.15 -4.17 -2.39
N VAL A 70 -0.72 -3.46 -3.10
CA VAL A 70 -1.19 -3.81 -4.44
C VAL A 70 -0.81 -2.68 -5.41
N PRO A 71 0.26 -2.84 -6.20
CA PRO A 71 0.61 -1.87 -7.21
C PRO A 71 -0.32 -1.99 -8.43
N VAL A 72 -0.71 -0.84 -8.98
CA VAL A 72 -1.51 -0.70 -10.20
C VAL A 72 -0.73 0.18 -11.15
N PHE A 73 -0.38 -0.37 -12.31
CA PHE A 73 0.41 0.30 -13.34
C PHE A 73 -0.54 0.87 -14.39
N TYR A 74 -0.92 2.14 -14.22
CA TYR A 74 -1.84 2.84 -15.10
C TYR A 74 -1.11 3.50 -16.26
N ARG A 75 -1.22 2.90 -17.45
CA ARG A 75 -0.56 3.37 -18.70
C ARG A 75 0.96 3.56 -18.54
N VAL A 76 1.58 2.75 -17.69
CA VAL A 76 3.03 2.71 -17.48
C VAL A 76 3.50 1.26 -17.45
N ASP A 77 4.68 0.97 -17.99
CA ASP A 77 5.30 -0.33 -17.86
C ASP A 77 5.84 -0.52 -16.42
N PRO A 78 5.53 -1.64 -15.74
CA PRO A 78 6.14 -1.95 -14.44
C PRO A 78 7.67 -1.82 -14.40
N ALA A 79 8.37 -2.10 -15.51
CA ALA A 79 9.82 -1.95 -15.63
C ALA A 79 10.26 -0.48 -15.55
N MET A 80 9.45 0.47 -16.03
CA MET A 80 9.73 1.90 -15.88
C MET A 80 9.71 2.31 -14.41
N VAL A 81 8.74 1.80 -13.64
CA VAL A 81 8.65 2.07 -12.20
C VAL A 81 9.78 1.37 -11.44
N ARG A 82 10.01 0.08 -11.72
CA ARG A 82 10.98 -0.76 -11.02
C ARG A 82 12.43 -0.33 -11.23
N ASN A 83 12.78 0.07 -12.45
CA ASN A 83 14.14 0.44 -12.80
C ASN A 83 14.33 1.96 -12.90
N GLN A 84 13.26 2.73 -12.65
CA GLN A 84 13.22 4.19 -12.78
C GLN A 84 13.80 4.68 -14.12
N ILE A 85 13.25 4.16 -15.23
CA ILE A 85 13.63 4.52 -16.60
C ILE A 85 12.52 5.31 -17.30
N GLY A 86 12.84 5.97 -18.42
CA GLY A 86 11.90 6.86 -19.13
C GLY A 86 11.47 8.03 -18.25
N SER A 87 10.16 8.33 -18.21
CA SER A 87 9.62 9.46 -17.43
C SER A 87 10.00 9.43 -15.94
N TYR A 88 10.15 8.24 -15.37
CA TYR A 88 10.60 8.06 -13.99
C TYR A 88 12.07 8.47 -13.85
N GLY A 89 12.92 8.05 -14.78
CA GLY A 89 14.34 8.44 -14.80
C GLY A 89 14.52 9.95 -14.91
N ASP A 90 13.77 10.59 -15.81
CA ASP A 90 13.77 12.05 -15.97
C ASP A 90 13.31 12.77 -14.69
N ALA A 91 12.29 12.24 -14.01
CA ALA A 91 11.82 12.78 -12.74
C ALA A 91 12.89 12.65 -11.64
N PHE A 92 13.56 11.50 -11.55
CA PHE A 92 14.64 11.32 -10.58
C PHE A 92 15.84 12.20 -10.86
N GLY A 93 16.23 12.42 -12.12
CA GLY A 93 17.31 13.36 -12.44
C GLY A 93 17.03 14.78 -11.94
N LYS A 94 15.76 15.23 -12.02
CA LYS A 94 15.33 16.52 -11.45
C LYS A 94 15.37 16.52 -9.92
N HIS A 95 14.96 15.42 -9.28
CA HIS A 95 15.02 15.31 -7.82
C HIS A 95 16.46 15.26 -7.31
N GLU A 96 17.38 14.58 -7.99
CA GLU A 96 18.80 14.53 -7.62
C GLU A 96 19.43 15.93 -7.64
N GLN A 97 19.10 16.75 -8.65
CA GLN A 97 19.53 18.15 -8.70
C GLN A 97 18.90 18.99 -7.57
N ARG A 98 17.60 18.80 -7.31
CA ARG A 98 16.87 19.58 -6.31
C ARG A 98 17.25 19.23 -4.87
N PHE A 99 17.61 17.98 -4.62
CA PHE A 99 17.90 17.41 -3.30
C PHE A 99 19.37 16.96 -3.18
N GLU A 100 20.29 17.69 -3.82
CA GLU A 100 21.73 17.38 -3.81
C GLU A 100 22.29 17.28 -2.37
N GLY A 101 21.79 18.10 -1.45
CA GLY A 101 22.14 18.04 -0.02
C GLY A 101 21.47 16.90 0.76
N GLU A 102 20.51 16.18 0.17
CA GLU A 102 19.67 15.17 0.81
C GLU A 102 19.61 13.87 -0.03
N MET A 103 20.69 13.48 -0.69
CA MET A 103 20.71 12.31 -1.60
C MET A 103 20.25 10.99 -0.96
N ASN A 104 20.38 10.84 0.36
CA ASN A 104 19.80 9.71 1.09
C ASN A 104 18.28 9.61 0.93
N LYS A 105 17.58 10.74 0.85
CA LYS A 105 16.13 10.80 0.62
C LYS A 105 15.78 10.29 -0.78
N VAL A 106 16.51 10.75 -1.80
CA VAL A 106 16.33 10.28 -3.18
C VAL A 106 16.61 8.78 -3.30
N ARG A 107 17.65 8.27 -2.61
CA ARG A 107 17.96 6.84 -2.57
C ARG A 107 16.80 6.03 -1.98
N LYS A 108 16.23 6.47 -0.87
CA LYS A 108 15.05 5.82 -0.26
C LYS A 108 13.86 5.77 -1.21
N TRP A 109 13.61 6.84 -1.97
CA TRP A 109 12.55 6.83 -2.99
C TRP A 109 12.80 5.80 -4.09
N ARG A 110 14.04 5.68 -4.59
CA ARG A 110 14.40 4.67 -5.60
C ARG A 110 14.21 3.25 -5.08
N GLU A 111 14.69 2.99 -3.86
CA GLU A 111 14.52 1.70 -3.17
C GLU A 111 13.02 1.38 -3.00
N ALA A 112 12.23 2.36 -2.56
CA ALA A 112 10.80 2.20 -2.33
C ALA A 112 10.02 1.90 -3.61
N LEU A 113 10.28 2.61 -4.72
CA LEU A 113 9.61 2.30 -5.99
C LEU A 113 10.01 0.92 -6.53
N THR A 114 11.28 0.55 -6.40
CA THR A 114 11.76 -0.78 -6.77
C THR A 114 11.05 -1.87 -5.97
N GLU A 115 10.99 -1.73 -4.64
CA GLU A 115 10.29 -2.66 -3.75
C GLU A 115 8.79 -2.75 -4.08
N ALA A 116 8.11 -1.60 -4.21
CA ALA A 116 6.69 -1.55 -4.53
C ALA A 116 6.35 -2.19 -5.89
N ALA A 117 7.18 -1.97 -6.91
CA ALA A 117 6.99 -2.53 -8.26
C ALA A 117 7.37 -4.02 -8.37
N ASN A 118 7.95 -4.60 -7.32
CA ASN A 118 8.19 -6.05 -7.21
C ASN A 118 7.02 -6.81 -6.59
N HIS A 119 6.02 -6.12 -6.03
CA HIS A 119 4.78 -6.76 -5.59
C HIS A 119 3.89 -7.16 -6.77
N SER A 120 3.15 -8.27 -6.61
CA SER A 120 2.15 -8.70 -7.57
C SER A 120 1.03 -7.67 -7.68
N GLY A 121 0.77 -7.21 -8.90
CA GLY A 121 -0.14 -6.11 -9.15
C GLY A 121 -0.82 -6.16 -10.51
N TRP A 122 -1.43 -5.04 -10.89
CA TRP A 122 -2.31 -4.94 -12.05
C TRP A 122 -1.74 -4.02 -13.13
N GLY A 123 -1.61 -4.52 -14.36
CA GLY A 123 -1.28 -3.69 -15.52
C GLY A 123 -2.53 -3.18 -16.22
N CYS A 124 -2.68 -1.86 -16.34
CA CYS A 124 -3.74 -1.21 -17.12
C CYS A 124 -3.16 -0.75 -18.47
N SER A 125 -3.12 -1.66 -19.44
CA SER A 125 -2.71 -1.35 -20.81
C SER A 125 -3.90 -0.82 -21.64
N LEU A 126 -3.60 -0.07 -22.71
CA LEU A 126 -4.60 0.56 -23.60
C LEU A 126 -5.54 -0.44 -24.29
N ASN A 127 -5.19 -1.73 -24.30
CA ASN A 127 -5.95 -2.78 -24.99
C ASN A 127 -7.03 -3.44 -24.11
N LYS A 128 -7.19 -3.02 -22.86
CA LYS A 128 -8.17 -3.58 -21.91
C LYS A 128 -9.26 -2.55 -21.61
N VAL A 129 -10.48 -3.03 -21.38
CA VAL A 129 -11.57 -2.14 -20.99
C VAL A 129 -11.39 -1.71 -19.53
N GLU A 130 -11.36 -0.40 -19.29
CA GLU A 130 -11.03 0.16 -17.97
C GLU A 130 -11.99 -0.34 -16.87
N TYR A 131 -13.27 -0.54 -17.18
CA TYR A 131 -14.25 -1.02 -16.19
C TYR A 131 -13.91 -2.44 -15.70
N GLU A 132 -13.43 -3.34 -16.58
CA GLU A 132 -13.09 -4.71 -16.22
C GLU A 132 -11.88 -4.75 -15.29
N ILE A 133 -10.90 -3.90 -15.55
CA ILE A 133 -9.72 -3.76 -14.69
C ILE A 133 -10.13 -3.24 -13.31
N VAL A 134 -10.96 -2.20 -13.27
CA VAL A 134 -11.43 -1.61 -12.00
C VAL A 134 -12.23 -2.63 -11.17
N GLU A 135 -13.11 -3.41 -11.80
CA GLU A 135 -13.84 -4.47 -11.12
C GLU A 135 -12.92 -5.61 -10.66
N GLY A 136 -11.93 -5.99 -11.49
CA GLY A 136 -10.92 -6.99 -11.13
C GLY A 136 -10.09 -6.58 -9.92
N ILE A 137 -9.59 -5.35 -9.91
CA ILE A 137 -8.85 -4.79 -8.75
C ILE A 137 -9.74 -4.78 -7.51
N ALA A 138 -11.01 -4.36 -7.63
CA ALA A 138 -11.91 -4.28 -6.48
C ALA A 138 -12.17 -5.67 -5.85
N LYS A 139 -12.35 -6.71 -6.69
CA LYS A 139 -12.50 -8.09 -6.23
C LYS A 139 -11.22 -8.63 -5.58
N ASP A 140 -10.06 -8.42 -6.20
CA ASP A 140 -8.76 -8.82 -5.65
C ASP A 140 -8.48 -8.16 -4.29
N VAL A 141 -8.79 -6.88 -4.15
CA VAL A 141 -8.71 -6.18 -2.86
C VAL A 141 -9.65 -6.79 -1.82
N MET A 142 -10.91 -7.09 -2.20
CA MET A 142 -11.88 -7.73 -1.31
C MET A 142 -11.38 -9.11 -0.82
N GLU A 143 -10.91 -9.96 -1.75
CA GLU A 143 -10.40 -11.29 -1.43
C GLU A 143 -9.20 -11.21 -0.47
N LYS A 144 -8.23 -10.33 -0.75
CA LYS A 144 -7.09 -10.09 0.12
C LYS A 144 -7.49 -9.62 1.52
N LEU A 145 -8.47 -8.72 1.63
CA LEU A 145 -8.99 -8.25 2.92
C LEU A 145 -9.72 -9.36 3.69
N ASN A 146 -10.50 -10.20 3.00
CA ASN A 146 -11.18 -11.34 3.62
C ASN A 146 -10.19 -12.36 4.21
N HIS A 147 -9.08 -12.64 3.52
CA HIS A 147 -8.03 -13.50 4.06
C HIS A 147 -7.39 -12.94 5.33
N VAL A 148 -7.18 -11.62 5.39
CA VAL A 148 -6.69 -10.96 6.61
C VAL A 148 -7.71 -11.10 7.75
N TYR A 149 -9.00 -10.87 7.47
CA TYR A 149 -10.05 -10.96 8.48
C TYR A 149 -10.20 -12.39 9.06
N VAL A 150 -10.18 -13.41 8.21
CA VAL A 150 -10.23 -14.82 8.65
C VAL A 150 -9.00 -15.15 9.51
N GLY A 151 -7.81 -14.73 9.10
CA GLY A 151 -6.60 -14.91 9.90
C GLY A 151 -6.67 -14.24 11.28
N ASP A 152 -7.20 -13.01 11.33
CA ASP A 152 -7.41 -12.26 12.58
C ASP A 152 -8.44 -12.97 13.50
N LEU A 153 -9.45 -13.62 12.94
CA LEU A 153 -10.46 -14.39 13.70
C LEU A 153 -9.88 -15.70 14.25
N ASP A 154 -9.13 -16.45 13.43
CA ASP A 154 -8.48 -17.69 13.86
C ASP A 154 -7.48 -17.45 15.00
N GLU A 155 -6.77 -16.32 14.99
CA GLU A 155 -5.89 -15.93 16.10
C GLU A 155 -6.66 -15.65 17.39
N GLN A 156 -7.83 -15.01 17.30
CA GLN A 156 -8.69 -14.77 18.46
C GLN A 156 -9.25 -16.07 19.04
N ILE A 157 -9.72 -16.98 18.18
CA ILE A 157 -10.22 -18.30 18.61
C ILE A 157 -9.14 -19.03 19.40
N ARG A 158 -7.90 -19.11 18.88
CA ARG A 158 -6.78 -19.75 19.58
C ARG A 158 -6.49 -19.12 20.95
N LYS A 159 -6.57 -17.79 21.06
CA LYS A 159 -6.38 -17.10 22.36
C LYS A 159 -7.49 -17.45 23.34
N PHE A 160 -8.73 -17.53 22.89
CA PHE A 160 -9.86 -17.91 23.75
C PHE A 160 -9.79 -19.37 24.19
N GLU A 161 -9.39 -20.28 23.30
CA GLU A 161 -9.15 -21.69 23.63
C GLU A 161 -8.07 -21.85 24.71
N GLN A 162 -6.92 -21.18 24.54
CA GLN A 162 -5.84 -21.18 25.55
C GLN A 162 -6.30 -20.60 26.90
N LEU A 163 -7.09 -19.52 26.89
CA LEU A 163 -7.64 -18.95 28.11
C LEU A 163 -8.62 -19.91 28.81
N ALA A 164 -9.45 -20.64 28.05
CA ALA A 164 -10.36 -21.63 28.60
C ALA A 164 -9.60 -22.80 29.24
N GLU A 165 -8.54 -23.29 28.60
CA GLU A 165 -7.66 -24.33 29.16
C GLU A 165 -6.99 -23.88 30.47
N LEU A 166 -6.47 -22.64 30.49
CA LEU A 166 -5.87 -22.07 31.70
C LEU A 166 -6.88 -21.91 32.84
N GLN A 167 -8.13 -21.53 32.53
CA GLN A 167 -9.20 -21.44 33.52
C GLN A 167 -9.56 -22.83 34.09
N ASP A 168 -9.70 -23.84 33.23
CA ASP A 168 -9.99 -25.20 33.67
C ASP A 168 -8.87 -25.75 34.57
N GLN A 169 -7.61 -25.56 34.18
CA GLN A 169 -6.45 -25.92 35.01
C GLN A 169 -6.46 -25.20 36.35
N TYR A 170 -6.80 -23.91 36.38
CA TYR A 170 -6.89 -23.15 37.62
C TYR A 170 -7.96 -23.71 38.56
N TYR A 171 -9.17 -23.98 38.07
CA TYR A 171 -10.25 -24.53 38.88
C TYR A 171 -9.97 -25.97 39.36
N ASN A 172 -9.38 -26.81 38.52
CA ASN A 172 -9.03 -28.18 38.87
C ASN A 172 -7.79 -28.30 39.78
N ALA A 173 -7.02 -27.22 39.95
CA ALA A 173 -5.88 -27.14 40.87
C ALA A 173 -6.22 -26.61 42.26
N ILE A 174 -7.47 -26.18 42.50
CA ILE A 174 -7.94 -25.73 43.83
C ILE A 174 -8.36 -26.99 44.63
N PRO A 175 -7.76 -27.25 45.82
CA PRO A 175 -8.11 -28.38 46.68
C PRO A 175 -9.54 -28.35 47.23
#